data_AF-A0A6A6J730-F1
#
_entry.id   AF-A0A6A6J730-F1
#
_cell.length_a   1.000
_cell.length_b   1.000
_cell.length_c   1.000
_cell.angle_alpha   90.00
_cell.angle_beta   90.00
_cell.angle_gamma   90.00
#
_symmetry.space_group_name_H-M   'P 1'
#
loop_
_entity.id
_entity.type
_entity.pdbx_description
1 polymer ?
#
loop_
_entity_poly.entity_id
_entity_poly.type
_entity_poly.pdbx_seq_one_letter_code
_entity_poly.pdbx_strand_id
1 'polypeptide(L)'
;MASIRCRPARIPQEAHACVSFRYHAEGGANVVFRVVEYKVGSQDEPPFVFVGPRDHLYHHKGFLFKVLRVSKGLPKTLTAEQVKSDFDHEIEPLFDTRGTPNFRHFLLDLELVLLDDEVIDWLNAEMNRHTNRPAIPIPYRFKGLLMDDMSVDPHAKPDEHTLTIELKPKWLAQSPNAPQGALRCRTCALQALRNSDPGKTGRDDYFCPLYLSPSQRSQRPYAAKVIRTYLSTKTHQISDQIGHRAVLENLVSALTRDSFGLLRYLKQKQIELDPQGVLGEEVDMHNLRLAMTLRDCSLFLRCTYSPTSPATNYRVDMKLADLDLKSPAKVDDWRSKEQELITEDWYFDKGNVGGIGDCGLKICD
;
A
#
# COMPACT_ATOMS: atom_id res chain seq x y z
N MET A 1 10.72 -8.25 -21.23
CA MET A 1 11.78 -7.20 -21.25
C MET A 1 11.13 -5.87 -20.87
N ALA A 2 11.83 -5.00 -20.13
CA ALA A 2 11.32 -3.66 -19.86
C ALA A 2 11.20 -2.89 -21.18
N SER A 3 10.02 -2.33 -21.45
CA SER A 3 9.79 -1.50 -22.64
C SER A 3 10.30 -0.07 -22.45
N ILE A 4 10.60 0.33 -21.22
CA ILE A 4 11.01 1.68 -20.84
C ILE A 4 12.39 1.62 -20.18
N ARG A 5 13.26 2.56 -20.52
CA ARG A 5 14.57 2.79 -19.89
C ARG A 5 14.64 4.22 -19.38
N CYS A 6 15.15 4.42 -18.17
CA CYS A 6 15.48 5.72 -17.62
C CYS A 6 17.00 5.93 -17.71
N ARG A 7 17.42 7.07 -18.26
CA ARG A 7 18.83 7.41 -18.46
C ARG A 7 19.07 8.92 -18.30
N PRO A 8 20.32 9.37 -18.11
CA PRO A 8 20.66 10.77 -18.25
C PRO A 8 20.25 11.35 -19.61
N ALA A 9 19.84 12.62 -19.60
CA ALA A 9 19.68 13.37 -20.84
C ALA A 9 21.05 13.55 -21.52
N ARG A 10 21.12 13.35 -22.84
CA ARG A 10 22.38 13.35 -23.60
C ARG A 10 22.64 14.65 -24.34
N ILE A 11 21.59 15.34 -24.74
CA ILE A 11 21.67 16.57 -25.55
C ILE A 11 20.68 17.62 -25.03
N PRO A 12 20.97 18.92 -25.19
CA PRO A 12 20.10 20.00 -24.71
C PRO A 12 18.66 19.94 -25.25
N GLN A 13 18.47 19.38 -26.46
CA GLN A 13 17.16 19.24 -27.08
C GLN A 13 16.23 18.30 -26.31
N GLU A 14 16.76 17.42 -25.46
CA GLU A 14 15.97 16.52 -24.61
C GLU A 14 15.35 17.25 -23.40
N ALA A 15 15.69 18.53 -23.15
CA ALA A 15 15.21 19.29 -21.98
C ALA A 15 13.69 19.26 -21.80
N HIS A 16 12.93 19.26 -22.89
CA HIS A 16 11.46 19.20 -22.87
C HIS A 16 10.89 17.84 -22.40
N ALA A 17 11.72 16.81 -22.29
CA ALA A 17 11.36 15.47 -21.82
C ALA A 17 11.98 15.15 -20.46
N CYS A 18 12.74 16.08 -19.89
CA CYS A 18 13.50 15.83 -18.67
C CYS A 18 12.62 15.77 -17.42
N VAL A 19 12.98 14.86 -16.53
CA VAL A 19 12.47 14.71 -15.18
C VAL A 19 13.63 14.69 -14.19
N SER A 20 13.30 14.84 -12.91
CA SER A 20 14.18 14.60 -11.77
C SER A 20 13.49 13.66 -10.78
N PHE A 21 14.22 13.21 -9.76
CA PHE A 21 13.71 12.31 -8.73
C PHE A 21 13.87 12.92 -7.35
N ARG A 22 12.83 12.79 -6.54
CA ARG A 22 12.83 13.19 -5.13
C ARG A 22 12.54 12.02 -4.22
N TYR A 23 13.29 11.91 -3.12
CA TYR A 23 12.97 10.94 -2.09
C TYR A 23 11.52 11.12 -1.62
N HIS A 24 10.76 10.02 -1.56
CA HIS A 24 9.37 10.04 -1.11
C HIS A 24 9.17 9.21 0.16
N ALA A 25 9.58 7.95 0.12
CA ALA A 25 9.40 7.03 1.24
C ALA A 25 10.38 5.86 1.16
N GLU A 26 10.58 5.20 2.30
CA GLU A 26 11.40 4.00 2.41
C GLU A 26 10.67 2.95 3.27
N GLY A 27 10.57 1.73 2.76
CA GLY A 27 10.10 0.55 3.49
C GLY A 27 11.26 -0.37 3.86
N GLY A 28 10.95 -1.55 4.40
CA GLY A 28 12.00 -2.54 4.75
C GLY A 28 12.83 -3.00 3.55
N ALA A 29 12.18 -3.22 2.41
CA ALA A 29 12.78 -3.82 1.21
C ALA A 29 12.93 -2.87 0.01
N ASN A 30 12.24 -1.73 0.02
CA ASN A 30 12.13 -0.85 -1.14
C ASN A 30 12.30 0.62 -0.74
N VAL A 31 12.70 1.42 -1.71
CA VAL A 31 12.72 2.89 -1.66
C VAL A 31 11.82 3.40 -2.77
N VAL A 32 11.09 4.48 -2.51
CA VAL A 32 10.16 5.10 -3.45
C VAL A 32 10.59 6.54 -3.68
N PHE A 33 10.68 6.93 -4.95
CA PHE A 33 11.01 8.27 -5.40
C PHE A 33 9.86 8.85 -6.20
N ARG A 34 9.52 10.11 -5.95
CA ARG A 34 8.60 10.86 -6.81
C ARG A 34 9.31 11.29 -8.07
N VAL A 35 8.65 11.14 -9.22
CA VAL A 35 9.09 11.74 -10.47
C VAL A 35 8.61 13.19 -10.48
N VAL A 36 9.53 14.13 -10.65
CA VAL A 36 9.21 15.57 -10.66
C VAL A 36 9.70 16.22 -11.93
N GLU A 37 9.13 17.38 -12.25
CA GLU A 37 9.57 18.17 -13.41
C GLU A 37 11.01 18.63 -13.20
N TYR A 38 11.84 18.46 -14.22
CA TYR A 38 13.20 18.97 -14.20
C TYR A 38 13.20 20.49 -14.38
N LYS A 39 13.81 21.21 -13.44
CA LYS A 39 13.98 22.66 -13.55
C LYS A 39 15.27 22.97 -14.31
N VAL A 40 15.11 23.50 -15.53
CA VAL A 40 16.23 23.91 -16.39
C VAL A 40 17.15 24.87 -15.63
N GLY A 41 18.45 24.56 -15.61
CA GLY A 41 19.46 25.36 -14.92
C GLY A 41 19.66 25.01 -13.44
N SER A 42 18.96 24.01 -12.90
CA SER A 42 19.31 23.42 -11.60
C SER A 42 20.70 22.78 -11.69
N GLN A 43 21.68 23.35 -10.98
CA GLN A 43 23.05 22.80 -10.95
C GLN A 43 23.16 21.55 -10.07
N ASP A 44 22.24 21.41 -9.12
CA ASP A 44 22.29 20.33 -8.14
C ASP A 44 21.55 19.08 -8.60
N GLU A 45 20.79 19.14 -9.70
CA GLU A 45 19.98 18.02 -10.18
C GLU A 45 20.33 17.62 -11.61
N PRO A 46 20.73 16.36 -11.86
CA PRO A 46 20.92 15.85 -13.20
C PRO A 46 19.56 15.68 -13.92
N PRO A 47 19.46 16.08 -15.20
CA PRO A 47 18.28 15.80 -16.01
C PRO A 47 18.25 14.33 -16.45
N PHE A 48 17.13 13.66 -16.21
CA PHE A 48 16.88 12.30 -16.69
C PHE A 48 15.74 12.26 -17.69
N VAL A 49 15.74 11.27 -18.58
CA VAL A 49 14.67 11.03 -19.53
C VAL A 49 14.23 9.57 -19.53
N PHE A 50 12.96 9.35 -19.85
CA PHE A 50 12.44 8.02 -20.14
C PHE A 50 12.41 7.80 -21.65
N VAL A 51 12.94 6.66 -22.09
CA VAL A 51 12.97 6.27 -23.50
C VAL A 51 12.35 4.89 -23.70
N GLY A 52 11.65 4.73 -24.81
CA GLY A 52 11.06 3.48 -25.26
C GLY A 52 11.94 2.71 -26.23
N PRO A 53 11.38 1.71 -26.93
CA PRO A 53 12.08 0.99 -27.99
C PRO A 53 12.61 1.94 -29.07
N ARG A 54 13.81 1.66 -29.58
CA ARG A 54 14.51 2.50 -30.58
C ARG A 54 14.81 3.92 -30.08
N ASP A 55 15.04 4.08 -28.78
CA ASP A 55 15.32 5.38 -28.13
C ASP A 55 14.22 6.44 -28.36
N HIS A 56 12.97 6.00 -28.53
CA HIS A 56 11.84 6.93 -28.61
C HIS A 56 11.72 7.71 -27.30
N LEU A 57 11.90 9.03 -27.37
CA LEU A 57 11.84 9.91 -26.22
C LEU A 57 10.39 10.13 -25.79
N TYR A 58 10.05 9.74 -24.57
CA TYR A 58 8.73 10.00 -24.02
C TYR A 58 8.63 11.42 -23.44
N HIS A 59 7.45 12.02 -23.52
CA HIS A 59 7.19 13.33 -22.94
C HIS A 59 7.11 13.26 -21.40
N HIS A 60 7.77 14.16 -20.68
CA HIS A 60 7.88 14.13 -19.21
C HIS A 60 6.52 14.11 -18.49
N LYS A 61 5.51 14.82 -19.02
CA LYS A 61 4.13 14.83 -18.49
C LYS A 61 3.52 13.44 -18.28
N GLY A 62 3.94 12.43 -19.04
CA GLY A 62 3.48 11.05 -18.84
C GLY A 62 3.93 10.41 -17.52
N PHE A 63 4.91 11.02 -16.84
CA PHE A 63 5.55 10.46 -15.64
C PHE A 63 5.42 11.34 -14.40
N LEU A 64 5.03 12.62 -14.52
CA LEU A 64 4.93 13.56 -13.38
C LEU A 64 3.96 13.13 -12.28
N PHE A 65 3.05 12.20 -12.58
CA PHE A 65 2.08 11.65 -11.64
C PHE A 65 2.38 10.19 -11.29
N LYS A 66 3.65 9.78 -11.46
CA LYS A 66 4.14 8.45 -11.12
C LYS A 66 5.21 8.52 -10.03
N VAL A 67 5.34 7.44 -9.29
CA VAL A 67 6.48 7.16 -8.42
C VAL A 67 7.31 6.03 -8.99
N LEU A 68 8.63 6.09 -8.76
CA LEU A 68 9.58 5.03 -9.06
C LEU A 68 9.88 4.27 -7.76
N ARG A 69 9.46 3.01 -7.70
CA ARG A 69 9.80 2.08 -6.62
C ARG A 69 11.02 1.24 -7.04
N VAL A 70 12.02 1.20 -6.17
CA VAL A 70 13.26 0.45 -6.41
C VAL A 70 13.55 -0.46 -5.21
N SER A 71 13.95 -1.71 -5.48
CA SER A 71 14.36 -2.66 -4.42
C SER A 71 15.76 -2.33 -3.90
N LYS A 72 15.97 -2.52 -2.61
CA LYS A 72 17.28 -2.39 -1.96
C LYS A 72 18.22 -3.58 -2.22
N GLY A 73 17.78 -4.59 -2.99
CA GLY A 73 18.58 -5.78 -3.30
C GLY A 73 18.82 -6.69 -2.09
N LEU A 74 17.97 -6.62 -1.07
CA LEU A 74 18.12 -7.41 0.15
C LEU A 74 17.89 -8.91 -0.10
N PRO A 75 18.62 -9.81 0.59
CA PRO A 75 18.34 -11.25 0.55
C PRO A 75 16.87 -11.53 0.91
N LYS A 76 16.25 -12.49 0.22
CA LYS A 76 14.83 -12.88 0.38
C LYS A 76 13.80 -11.83 -0.08
N THR A 77 14.22 -10.75 -0.74
CA THR A 77 13.30 -9.83 -1.42
C THR A 77 13.17 -10.18 -2.90
N LEU A 78 12.03 -9.87 -3.51
CA LEU A 78 11.80 -10.09 -4.93
C LEU A 78 12.47 -9.00 -5.75
N THR A 79 12.94 -9.37 -6.94
CA THR A 79 13.36 -8.42 -7.98
C THR A 79 12.14 -7.70 -8.57
N ALA A 80 12.33 -6.53 -9.17
CA ALA A 80 11.24 -5.80 -9.83
C ALA A 80 10.57 -6.63 -10.94
N GLU A 81 11.35 -7.42 -11.66
CA GLU A 81 10.90 -8.34 -12.70
C GLU A 81 10.00 -9.44 -12.15
N GLN A 82 10.40 -10.05 -11.03
CA GLN A 82 9.58 -11.04 -10.35
C GLN A 82 8.29 -10.42 -9.83
N VAL A 83 8.37 -9.25 -9.18
CA VAL A 83 7.17 -8.54 -8.72
C VAL A 83 6.22 -8.23 -9.88
N LYS A 84 6.73 -7.73 -11.01
CA LYS A 84 5.91 -7.47 -12.20
C LYS A 84 5.30 -8.75 -12.77
N SER A 85 6.11 -9.80 -12.90
CA SER A 85 5.65 -11.10 -13.42
C SER A 85 4.57 -11.71 -12.55
N ASP A 86 4.78 -11.75 -11.23
CA ASP A 86 3.82 -12.28 -10.26
C ASP A 86 2.55 -11.40 -10.24
N PHE A 87 2.70 -10.08 -10.37
CA PHE A 87 1.56 -9.19 -10.48
C PHE A 87 0.69 -9.51 -11.70
N ASP A 88 1.30 -9.65 -12.88
CA ASP A 88 0.58 -9.89 -14.13
C ASP A 88 -0.10 -11.26 -14.20
N HIS A 89 0.57 -12.29 -13.69
CA HIS A 89 0.14 -13.68 -13.90
C HIS A 89 -0.60 -14.27 -12.69
N GLU A 90 -0.38 -13.73 -11.49
CA GLU A 90 -0.93 -14.29 -10.25
C GLU A 90 -1.90 -13.32 -9.57
N ILE A 91 -1.55 -12.04 -9.46
CA ILE A 91 -2.36 -11.07 -8.71
C ILE A 91 -3.49 -10.49 -9.56
N GLU A 92 -3.16 -9.89 -10.70
CA GLU A 92 -4.12 -9.22 -11.57
C GLU A 92 -5.29 -10.13 -11.99
N PRO A 93 -5.06 -11.42 -12.35
CA PRO A 93 -6.15 -12.34 -12.68
C PRO A 93 -7.10 -12.60 -11.51
N LEU A 94 -6.67 -12.43 -10.25
CA LEU A 94 -7.57 -12.51 -9.10
C LEU A 94 -8.58 -11.37 -9.07
N PHE A 95 -8.37 -10.25 -9.77
CA PHE A 95 -9.27 -9.09 -9.77
C PHE A 95 -9.97 -8.89 -11.12
N ASP A 96 -9.45 -9.49 -12.18
CA ASP A 96 -10.08 -9.54 -13.49
C ASP A 96 -11.09 -10.71 -13.58
N THR A 97 -12.29 -10.50 -13.05
CA THR A 97 -13.36 -11.51 -13.03
C THR A 97 -13.96 -11.78 -14.42
N ARG A 98 -13.54 -11.05 -15.47
CA ARG A 98 -14.12 -11.06 -16.83
C ARG A 98 -15.65 -10.83 -16.89
N GLY A 99 -16.27 -10.47 -15.77
CA GLY A 99 -17.70 -10.20 -15.62
C GLY A 99 -17.95 -8.97 -14.76
N THR A 100 -19.21 -8.74 -14.37
CA THR A 100 -19.58 -7.63 -13.49
C THR A 100 -19.96 -8.18 -12.11
N PRO A 101 -19.33 -7.72 -11.01
CA PRO A 101 -18.34 -6.66 -10.93
C PRO A 101 -16.91 -7.12 -11.29
N ASN A 102 -16.15 -6.25 -11.96
CA ASN A 102 -14.71 -6.39 -12.21
C ASN A 102 -13.94 -5.49 -11.24
N PHE A 103 -12.90 -6.03 -10.60
CA PHE A 103 -12.14 -5.31 -9.57
C PHE A 103 -10.75 -4.84 -10.04
N ARG A 104 -10.36 -5.11 -11.30
CA ARG A 104 -9.05 -4.73 -11.87
C ARG A 104 -8.79 -3.24 -11.76
N HIS A 105 -9.81 -2.39 -11.90
CA HIS A 105 -9.67 -0.94 -11.80
C HIS A 105 -9.22 -0.45 -10.41
N PHE A 106 -9.33 -1.28 -9.37
CA PHE A 106 -8.76 -0.98 -8.05
C PHE A 106 -7.27 -1.27 -7.96
N LEU A 107 -6.63 -1.91 -8.95
CA LEU A 107 -5.19 -2.16 -8.91
C LEU A 107 -4.41 -0.92 -9.37
N LEU A 108 -3.22 -0.73 -8.79
CA LEU A 108 -2.21 0.16 -9.37
C LEU A 108 -1.55 -0.53 -10.55
N ASP A 109 -1.41 0.18 -11.66
CA ASP A 109 -0.63 -0.29 -12.79
C ASP A 109 0.86 -0.29 -12.41
N LEU A 110 1.54 -1.38 -12.75
CA LEU A 110 2.98 -1.51 -12.58
C LEU A 110 3.64 -1.45 -13.96
N GLU A 111 4.68 -0.66 -14.10
CA GLU A 111 5.48 -0.58 -15.33
C GLU A 111 6.95 -0.84 -15.01
N LEU A 112 7.53 -1.85 -15.66
CA LEU A 112 8.93 -2.19 -15.44
C LEU A 112 9.85 -1.24 -16.20
N VAL A 113 10.79 -0.62 -15.50
CA VAL A 113 11.76 0.33 -16.07
C VAL A 113 13.18 -0.14 -15.84
N LEU A 114 13.99 -0.13 -16.89
CA LEU A 114 15.44 -0.32 -16.79
C LEU A 114 16.12 0.99 -16.35
N LEU A 115 16.98 0.95 -15.35
CA LEU A 115 17.69 2.12 -14.85
C LEU A 115 19.17 2.06 -15.24
N ASP A 116 19.68 3.15 -15.82
CA ASP A 116 21.12 3.32 -16.05
C ASP A 116 21.87 3.60 -14.75
N ASP A 117 23.16 3.29 -14.74
CA ASP A 117 24.00 3.33 -13.54
C ASP A 117 24.05 4.75 -12.95
N GLU A 118 24.10 5.78 -13.79
CA GLU A 118 24.09 7.18 -13.38
C GLU A 118 22.75 7.62 -12.76
N VAL A 119 21.63 6.99 -13.16
CA VAL A 119 20.34 7.21 -12.50
C VAL A 119 20.40 6.62 -11.09
N ILE A 120 20.94 5.41 -10.95
CA ILE A 120 21.08 4.71 -9.67
C ILE A 120 22.00 5.48 -8.72
N ASP A 121 23.11 6.02 -9.22
CA ASP A 121 24.02 6.88 -8.45
C ASP A 121 23.28 8.08 -7.86
N TRP A 122 22.45 8.74 -8.66
CA TRP A 122 21.64 9.85 -8.19
C TRP A 122 20.60 9.43 -7.16
N LEU A 123 19.87 8.33 -7.38
CA LEU A 123 18.89 7.82 -6.43
C LEU A 123 19.52 7.48 -5.07
N ASN A 124 20.72 6.88 -5.08
CA ASN A 124 21.49 6.59 -3.87
C ASN A 124 21.91 7.88 -3.15
N ALA A 125 22.40 8.88 -3.89
CA ALA A 125 22.73 10.19 -3.32
C ALA A 125 21.50 10.88 -2.69
N GLU A 126 20.37 10.87 -3.40
CA GLU A 126 19.12 11.47 -2.94
C GLU A 126 18.55 10.77 -1.69
N MET A 127 18.63 9.44 -1.64
CA MET A 127 18.29 8.65 -0.46
C MET A 127 19.18 9.03 0.73
N ASN A 128 20.50 9.06 0.55
CA ASN A 128 21.46 9.39 1.61
C ASN A 128 21.26 10.79 2.21
N ARG A 129 20.73 11.76 1.45
CA ARG A 129 20.37 13.09 1.96
C ARG A 129 19.21 13.07 2.95
N HIS A 130 18.34 12.07 2.85
CA HIS A 130 17.09 12.00 3.62
C HIS A 130 17.10 10.92 4.71
N THR A 131 18.09 10.02 4.70
CA THR A 131 18.21 8.94 5.69
C THR A 131 19.37 9.21 6.66
N ASN A 132 19.07 9.33 7.95
CA ASN A 132 20.09 9.44 9.02
C ASN A 132 20.78 8.10 9.36
N ARG A 133 20.44 7.02 8.65
CA ARG A 133 20.99 5.68 8.84
C ARG A 133 21.88 5.32 7.65
N PRO A 134 22.87 4.42 7.80
CA PRO A 134 23.59 3.88 6.66
C PRO A 134 22.59 3.21 5.73
N ALA A 135 22.23 3.88 4.63
CA ALA A 135 21.29 3.33 3.68
C ALA A 135 21.97 2.19 2.92
N ILE A 136 21.23 1.10 2.70
CA ILE A 136 21.72 0.02 1.85
C ILE A 136 21.62 0.53 0.42
N PRO A 137 22.75 0.67 -0.30
CA PRO A 137 22.71 1.24 -1.64
C PRO A 137 21.92 0.35 -2.58
N ILE A 138 21.17 0.99 -3.47
CA ILE A 138 20.50 0.37 -4.60
C ILE A 138 21.59 -0.26 -5.50
N PRO A 139 21.48 -1.55 -5.85
CA PRO A 139 22.43 -2.22 -6.76
C PRO A 139 22.43 -1.62 -8.18
N TYR A 140 23.53 -1.77 -8.92
CA TYR A 140 23.67 -1.31 -10.32
C TYR A 140 22.92 -2.17 -11.35
N ARG A 141 22.71 -1.62 -12.57
CA ARG A 141 21.98 -2.24 -13.70
C ARG A 141 20.63 -2.84 -13.32
N PHE A 142 19.93 -2.11 -12.45
CA PHE A 142 18.73 -2.60 -11.80
C PHE A 142 17.47 -2.17 -12.54
N LYS A 143 16.36 -2.86 -12.24
CA LYS A 143 15.04 -2.48 -12.73
C LYS A 143 14.20 -1.90 -11.60
N GLY A 144 13.46 -0.85 -11.90
CA GLY A 144 12.46 -0.26 -11.02
C GLY A 144 11.04 -0.56 -11.51
N LEU A 145 10.07 -0.21 -10.67
CA LEU A 145 8.64 -0.23 -11.01
C LEU A 145 8.11 1.20 -10.94
N LEU A 146 7.59 1.69 -12.06
CA LEU A 146 6.75 2.87 -12.09
C LEU A 146 5.31 2.48 -11.72
N MET A 147 4.67 3.33 -10.92
CA MET A 147 3.26 3.21 -10.54
C MET A 147 2.68 4.60 -10.30
N ASP A 148 1.36 4.73 -10.31
CA ASP A 148 0.71 6.01 -10.09
C ASP A 148 1.01 6.56 -8.68
N ASP A 149 1.27 7.87 -8.61
CA ASP A 149 1.46 8.58 -7.36
C ASP A 149 0.10 8.88 -6.73
N MET A 150 -0.26 8.10 -5.71
CA MET A 150 -1.50 8.29 -4.96
C MET A 150 -1.50 9.54 -4.08
N SER A 151 -0.39 10.30 -3.97
CA SER A 151 -0.32 11.55 -3.20
C SER A 151 -0.77 12.80 -3.99
N VAL A 152 -0.94 12.68 -5.31
CA VAL A 152 -1.36 13.77 -6.20
C VAL A 152 -2.48 13.29 -7.13
N ASP A 153 -3.36 14.18 -7.58
CA ASP A 153 -4.38 13.88 -8.59
C ASP A 153 -4.03 14.58 -9.92
N PRO A 154 -3.78 13.84 -11.02
CA PRO A 154 -3.45 14.43 -12.32
C PRO A 154 -4.56 15.29 -12.92
N HIS A 155 -5.79 15.14 -12.42
CA HIS A 155 -6.97 15.86 -12.88
C HIS A 155 -7.42 16.95 -11.89
N ALA A 156 -6.66 17.17 -10.81
CA ALA A 156 -6.92 18.26 -9.88
C ALA A 156 -6.85 19.61 -10.57
N LYS A 157 -7.86 20.45 -10.30
CA LYS A 157 -7.84 21.86 -10.72
C LYS A 157 -6.92 22.69 -9.81
N PRO A 158 -6.46 23.87 -10.25
CA PRO A 158 -5.58 24.72 -9.43
C PRO A 158 -6.12 25.11 -8.05
N ASP A 159 -7.44 25.12 -7.88
CA ASP A 159 -8.14 25.42 -6.62
C ASP A 159 -8.55 24.17 -5.82
N GLU A 160 -8.22 22.98 -6.30
CA GLU A 160 -8.49 21.71 -5.63
C GLU A 160 -7.27 21.24 -4.84
N HIS A 161 -7.55 20.56 -3.72
CA HIS A 161 -6.57 19.96 -2.85
C HIS A 161 -6.74 18.45 -2.85
N THR A 162 -5.64 17.72 -2.72
CA THR A 162 -5.63 16.27 -2.63
C THR A 162 -5.24 15.84 -1.21
N LEU A 163 -6.03 14.94 -0.64
CA LEU A 163 -5.70 14.24 0.58
C LEU A 163 -5.69 12.74 0.31
N THR A 164 -4.66 12.04 0.79
CA THR A 164 -4.59 10.58 0.67
C THR A 164 -4.42 9.92 2.02
N ILE A 165 -5.20 8.87 2.27
CA ILE A 165 -5.03 7.97 3.41
C ILE A 165 -4.60 6.59 2.92
N GLU A 166 -3.67 5.97 3.63
CA GLU A 166 -3.25 4.58 3.42
C GLU A 166 -3.79 3.71 4.57
N LEU A 167 -4.67 2.77 4.23
CA LEU A 167 -5.22 1.79 5.15
C LEU A 167 -4.66 0.42 4.80
N LYS A 168 -4.24 -0.40 5.78
CA LYS A 168 -3.97 -1.82 5.53
C LYS A 168 -5.17 -2.62 6.00
N PRO A 169 -5.99 -3.22 5.09
CA PRO A 169 -7.21 -3.93 5.49
C PRO A 169 -6.96 -5.13 6.40
N LYS A 170 -5.77 -5.73 6.33
CA LYS A 170 -5.37 -6.91 7.10
C LYS A 170 -6.33 -8.09 6.90
N TRP A 171 -6.55 -8.88 7.96
CA TRP A 171 -7.35 -10.11 7.95
C TRP A 171 -8.84 -9.77 8.04
N LEU A 172 -9.53 -9.68 6.90
CA LEU A 172 -10.96 -9.32 6.82
C LEU A 172 -11.89 -10.48 7.22
N ALA A 173 -11.33 -11.67 7.42
CA ALA A 173 -11.95 -12.83 8.04
C ALA A 173 -11.12 -13.26 9.26
N GLN A 174 -11.74 -13.99 10.20
CA GLN A 174 -11.01 -14.59 11.32
C GLN A 174 -9.97 -15.59 10.78
N SER A 175 -8.86 -15.75 11.49
CA SER A 175 -7.89 -16.82 11.17
C SER A 175 -8.58 -18.18 11.23
N PRO A 176 -8.42 -19.07 10.23
CA PRO A 176 -8.95 -20.43 10.30
C PRO A 176 -8.38 -21.22 11.48
N ASN A 177 -7.18 -20.87 11.95
CA ASN A 177 -6.53 -21.50 13.10
C ASN A 177 -6.82 -20.79 14.43
N ALA A 178 -7.63 -19.72 14.44
CA ALA A 178 -8.05 -19.10 15.70
C ALA A 178 -8.84 -20.11 16.54
N PRO A 179 -8.55 -20.23 17.86
CA PRO A 179 -9.28 -21.15 18.72
C PRO A 179 -10.79 -20.85 18.77
N GLN A 180 -11.59 -21.89 18.99
CA GLN A 180 -13.04 -21.71 19.21
C GLN A 180 -13.28 -20.77 20.39
N GLY A 181 -14.20 -19.82 20.22
CA GLY A 181 -14.50 -18.81 21.25
C GLY A 181 -13.48 -17.68 21.36
N ALA A 182 -12.52 -17.57 20.43
CA ALA A 182 -11.58 -16.46 20.38
C ALA A 182 -12.29 -15.11 20.47
N LEU A 183 -11.89 -14.31 21.46
CA LEU A 183 -12.40 -12.95 21.66
C LEU A 183 -11.75 -11.99 20.67
N ARG A 184 -10.51 -12.28 20.26
CA ARG A 184 -9.76 -11.44 19.33
C ARG A 184 -9.73 -11.97 17.91
N CYS A 185 -9.69 -11.04 16.95
CA CYS A 185 -9.22 -11.40 15.62
C CYS A 185 -7.69 -11.52 15.63
N ARG A 186 -7.12 -12.22 14.64
CA ARG A 186 -5.66 -12.37 14.53
C ARG A 186 -4.88 -11.06 14.59
N THR A 187 -5.38 -10.01 13.95
CA THR A 187 -4.73 -8.68 13.96
C THR A 187 -4.70 -8.09 15.37
N CYS A 188 -5.79 -8.21 16.13
CA CYS A 188 -5.88 -7.74 17.51
C CYS A 188 -5.03 -8.60 18.45
N ALA A 189 -5.02 -9.92 18.28
CA ALA A 189 -4.16 -10.83 19.04
C ALA A 189 -2.67 -10.48 18.83
N LEU A 190 -2.26 -10.26 17.58
CA LEU A 190 -0.89 -9.84 17.25
C LEU A 190 -0.54 -8.48 17.85
N GLN A 191 -1.50 -7.55 17.92
CA GLN A 191 -1.25 -6.24 18.51
C GLN A 191 -1.15 -6.33 20.03
N ALA A 192 -1.97 -7.15 20.70
CA ALA A 192 -1.86 -7.40 22.13
C ALA A 192 -0.48 -7.98 22.50
N LEU A 193 -0.01 -8.98 21.74
CA LEU A 193 1.34 -9.53 21.88
C LEU A 193 2.41 -8.44 21.74
N ARG A 194 2.31 -7.58 20.72
CA ARG A 194 3.27 -6.48 20.52
C ARG A 194 3.26 -5.46 21.64
N ASN A 195 2.08 -5.13 22.16
CA ASN A 195 1.92 -4.16 23.24
C ASN A 195 2.42 -4.69 24.59
N SER A 196 2.51 -6.01 24.76
CA SER A 196 3.08 -6.62 25.96
C SER A 196 4.62 -6.58 26.02
N ASP A 197 5.29 -6.33 24.89
CA ASP A 197 6.74 -6.25 24.82
C ASP A 197 7.20 -4.83 25.22
N PRO A 198 7.83 -4.63 26.39
CA PRO A 198 8.24 -3.31 26.86
C PRO A 198 9.26 -2.62 25.93
N GLY A 199 9.95 -3.40 25.09
CA GLY A 199 10.92 -2.91 24.10
C GLY A 199 10.30 -2.50 22.77
N LYS A 200 8.99 -2.73 22.56
CA LYS A 200 8.27 -2.33 21.35
C LYS A 200 7.13 -1.39 21.71
N THR A 201 7.19 -0.16 21.22
CA THR A 201 6.02 0.72 21.29
C THR A 201 4.92 0.11 20.44
N GLY A 202 3.77 -0.14 21.08
CA GLY A 202 2.54 -0.45 20.40
C GLY A 202 2.21 0.57 19.32
N ARG A 203 1.45 0.15 18.31
CA ARG A 203 0.88 1.08 17.35
C ARG A 203 -0.50 1.47 17.86
N ASP A 204 -0.66 2.72 18.29
CA ASP A 204 -1.95 3.24 18.76
C ASP A 204 -2.96 3.47 17.61
N ASP A 205 -2.51 3.36 16.36
CA ASP A 205 -3.29 3.59 15.14
C ASP A 205 -3.88 2.30 14.51
N TYR A 206 -3.79 1.15 15.18
CA TYR A 206 -4.37 -0.09 14.67
C TYR A 206 -5.90 -0.13 14.84
N PHE A 207 -6.56 -0.87 13.95
CA PHE A 207 -7.99 -1.16 14.02
C PHE A 207 -8.25 -2.65 13.83
N CYS A 208 -9.39 -3.13 14.35
CA CYS A 208 -9.87 -4.49 14.14
C CYS A 208 -10.50 -4.59 12.74
N PRO A 209 -9.92 -5.39 11.83
CA PRO A 209 -10.42 -5.52 10.46
C PRO A 209 -11.83 -6.11 10.37
N LEU A 210 -12.25 -6.93 11.34
CA LEU A 210 -13.56 -7.58 11.30
C LEU A 210 -14.72 -6.58 11.43
N TYR A 211 -14.52 -5.43 12.06
CA TYR A 211 -15.52 -4.35 12.07
C TYR A 211 -15.51 -3.51 10.80
N LEU A 212 -14.45 -3.59 10.00
CA LEU A 212 -14.40 -3.03 8.65
C LEU A 212 -15.06 -3.97 7.63
N SER A 213 -15.36 -5.22 8.00
CA SER A 213 -16.03 -6.20 7.14
C SER A 213 -17.46 -5.73 6.76
N PRO A 214 -17.86 -5.84 5.47
CA PRO A 214 -19.18 -5.49 4.91
C PRO A 214 -20.43 -6.09 5.57
N SER A 215 -20.27 -7.01 6.52
CA SER A 215 -21.37 -7.73 7.16
C SER A 215 -21.82 -7.11 8.48
N GLN A 216 -21.22 -6.00 8.92
CA GLN A 216 -21.44 -5.44 10.26
C GLN A 216 -22.35 -4.20 10.22
N ARG A 217 -23.43 -4.20 11.00
CA ARG A 217 -24.36 -3.04 11.13
C ARG A 217 -23.65 -1.79 11.65
N SER A 218 -22.55 -1.95 12.38
CA SER A 218 -21.70 -0.88 12.93
C SER A 218 -20.52 -0.48 12.02
N GLN A 219 -20.44 -1.01 10.78
CA GLN A 219 -19.31 -0.78 9.87
C GLN A 219 -19.09 0.72 9.59
N ARG A 220 -20.14 1.49 9.29
CA ARG A 220 -20.00 2.92 8.95
C ARG A 220 -19.50 3.76 10.13
N PRO A 221 -20.12 3.70 11.34
CA PRO A 221 -19.56 4.36 12.52
C PRO A 221 -18.11 3.94 12.82
N TYR A 222 -17.77 2.67 12.61
CA TYR A 222 -16.42 2.18 12.81
C TYR A 222 -15.42 2.73 11.78
N ALA A 223 -15.78 2.71 10.49
CA ALA A 223 -15.00 3.31 9.41
C ALA A 223 -14.76 4.80 9.66
N ALA A 224 -15.77 5.53 10.15
CA ALA A 224 -15.62 6.93 10.54
C ALA A 224 -14.61 7.12 11.69
N LYS A 225 -14.61 6.22 12.69
CA LYS A 225 -13.61 6.22 13.76
C LYS A 225 -12.20 6.00 13.18
N VAL A 226 -12.02 4.98 12.35
CA VAL A 226 -10.73 4.65 11.70
C VAL A 226 -10.22 5.84 10.91
N ILE A 227 -11.01 6.37 9.97
CA ILE A 227 -10.60 7.50 9.12
C ILE A 227 -10.27 8.72 9.97
N ARG A 228 -11.10 9.04 10.97
CA ARG A 228 -10.83 10.19 11.87
C ARG A 228 -9.49 10.05 12.59
N THR A 229 -9.16 8.86 13.10
CA THR A 229 -7.86 8.61 13.74
C THR A 229 -6.70 8.81 12.77
N TYR A 230 -6.83 8.34 11.52
CA TYR A 230 -5.83 8.59 10.48
C TYR A 230 -5.66 10.08 10.18
N LEU A 231 -6.76 10.82 10.02
CA LEU A 231 -6.70 12.27 9.81
C LEU A 231 -6.02 12.97 10.99
N SER A 232 -6.39 12.65 12.23
CA SER A 232 -5.83 13.31 13.41
C SER A 232 -4.33 13.02 13.65
N THR A 233 -3.84 11.87 13.21
CA THR A 233 -2.45 11.43 13.46
C THR A 233 -1.49 11.73 12.31
N LYS A 234 -2.00 11.88 11.08
CA LYS A 234 -1.16 11.98 9.87
C LYS A 234 -1.39 13.26 9.06
N THR A 235 -2.41 14.07 9.35
CA THR A 235 -2.73 15.25 8.54
C THR A 235 -2.58 16.53 9.36
N HIS A 236 -1.47 17.25 9.13
CA HIS A 236 -1.34 18.67 9.47
C HIS A 236 -1.97 19.58 8.40
N GLN A 237 -2.60 19.00 7.38
CA GLN A 237 -2.86 19.65 6.09
C GLN A 237 -4.26 20.23 5.92
N ILE A 238 -5.20 19.95 6.84
CA ILE A 238 -6.55 20.50 6.77
C ILE A 238 -6.72 21.56 7.85
N SER A 239 -6.57 22.83 7.45
CA SER A 239 -6.70 23.99 8.35
C SER A 239 -8.15 24.42 8.59
N ASP A 240 -9.11 23.97 7.77
CA ASP A 240 -10.54 24.35 7.86
C ASP A 240 -11.42 23.20 8.37
N GLN A 241 -12.26 23.50 9.36
CA GLN A 241 -13.15 22.55 10.03
C GLN A 241 -14.29 22.05 9.12
N ILE A 242 -14.77 22.88 8.19
CA ILE A 242 -15.87 22.53 7.28
C ILE A 242 -15.37 21.57 6.20
N GLY A 243 -14.22 21.89 5.59
CA GLY A 243 -13.52 20.99 4.68
C GLY A 243 -13.23 19.62 5.30
N HIS A 244 -12.79 19.59 6.57
CA HIS A 244 -12.49 18.35 7.28
C HIS A 244 -13.71 17.43 7.43
N ARG A 245 -14.90 17.97 7.73
CA ARG A 245 -16.12 17.17 7.92
C ARG A 245 -16.61 16.57 6.60
N ALA A 246 -16.63 17.34 5.52
CA ALA A 246 -17.06 16.85 4.21
C ALA A 246 -16.09 15.78 3.67
N VAL A 247 -14.78 16.02 3.77
CA VAL A 247 -13.74 15.04 3.38
C VAL A 247 -13.89 13.74 4.17
N LEU A 248 -14.12 13.82 5.49
CA LEU A 248 -14.39 12.66 6.32
C LEU A 248 -15.61 11.86 5.84
N GLU A 249 -16.76 12.52 5.61
CA GLU A 249 -17.97 11.82 5.15
C GLU A 249 -17.79 11.17 3.79
N ASN A 250 -17.06 11.81 2.87
CA ASN A 250 -16.79 11.26 1.54
C ASN A 250 -15.84 10.06 1.61
N LEU A 251 -14.77 10.13 2.39
CA LEU A 251 -13.89 8.99 2.63
C LEU A 251 -14.63 7.82 3.30
N VAL A 252 -15.48 8.12 4.29
CA VAL A 252 -16.31 7.10 4.96
C VAL A 252 -17.31 6.49 3.99
N SER A 253 -17.94 7.31 3.15
CA SER A 253 -18.86 6.84 2.12
C SER A 253 -18.15 5.95 1.11
N ALA A 254 -17.00 6.37 0.59
CA ALA A 254 -16.19 5.58 -0.32
C ALA A 254 -15.79 4.25 0.31
N LEU A 255 -15.30 4.25 1.55
CA LEU A 255 -14.89 3.04 2.25
C LEU A 255 -16.07 2.10 2.57
N THR A 256 -17.29 2.62 2.77
CA THR A 256 -18.43 1.81 3.24
C THR A 256 -19.47 1.46 2.17
N ARG A 257 -19.57 2.26 1.10
CA ARG A 257 -20.52 2.05 0.00
C ARG A 257 -19.81 1.61 -1.27
N ASP A 258 -18.81 2.37 -1.70
CA ASP A 258 -18.17 2.15 -3.00
C ASP A 258 -17.14 1.01 -2.93
N SER A 259 -16.38 0.94 -1.83
CA SER A 259 -15.42 -0.13 -1.54
C SER A 259 -16.09 -1.37 -0.95
N PHE A 260 -17.39 -1.32 -0.66
CA PHE A 260 -18.14 -2.43 -0.09
C PHE A 260 -18.02 -3.70 -0.94
N GLY A 261 -18.05 -3.55 -2.27
CA GLY A 261 -17.78 -4.62 -3.21
C GLY A 261 -16.34 -5.14 -3.09
N LEU A 262 -15.36 -4.22 -3.06
CA LEU A 262 -13.93 -4.57 -2.99
C LEU A 262 -13.55 -5.27 -1.68
N LEU A 263 -13.90 -4.71 -0.52
CA LEU A 263 -13.56 -5.31 0.78
C LEU A 263 -14.27 -6.65 0.97
N ARG A 264 -15.50 -6.81 0.46
CA ARG A 264 -16.19 -8.11 0.43
C ARG A 264 -15.42 -9.09 -0.44
N TYR A 265 -15.02 -8.66 -1.63
CA TYR A 265 -14.29 -9.49 -2.58
C TYR A 265 -12.93 -9.92 -2.02
N LEU A 266 -12.17 -9.00 -1.43
CA LEU A 266 -10.91 -9.29 -0.75
C LEU A 266 -11.12 -10.29 0.38
N LYS A 267 -12.14 -10.10 1.22
CA LYS A 267 -12.49 -11.07 2.27
C LYS A 267 -12.77 -12.46 1.71
N GLN A 268 -13.58 -12.54 0.66
CA GLN A 268 -13.91 -13.79 0.00
C GLN A 268 -12.65 -14.47 -0.53
N LYS A 269 -11.79 -13.75 -1.24
CA LYS A 269 -10.52 -14.28 -1.75
C LYS A 269 -9.57 -14.72 -0.63
N GLN A 270 -9.49 -13.99 0.48
CA GLN A 270 -8.70 -14.38 1.65
C GLN A 270 -9.19 -15.70 2.28
N ILE A 271 -10.48 -16.03 2.18
CA ILE A 271 -11.07 -17.28 2.66
C ILE A 271 -10.86 -18.40 1.63
N GLU A 272 -11.15 -18.14 0.36
CA GLU A 272 -11.02 -19.13 -0.73
C GLU A 272 -9.58 -19.61 -0.91
N LEU A 273 -8.61 -18.70 -0.81
CA LEU A 273 -7.19 -19.00 -0.98
C LEU A 273 -6.53 -19.62 0.25
N ASP A 274 -7.16 -19.53 1.43
CA ASP A 274 -6.60 -20.10 2.65
C ASP A 274 -7.73 -20.56 3.60
N PRO A 275 -8.43 -21.66 3.26
CA PRO A 275 -9.56 -22.15 4.03
C PRO A 275 -9.13 -22.87 5.32
N GLN A 276 -7.93 -23.44 5.37
CA GLN A 276 -7.45 -24.24 6.50
C GLN A 276 -6.49 -23.46 7.42
N GLY A 277 -6.00 -22.31 6.99
CA GLY A 277 -5.00 -21.54 7.72
C GLY A 277 -3.60 -22.14 7.59
N VAL A 278 -2.60 -21.40 8.06
CA VAL A 278 -1.18 -21.73 7.91
C VAL A 278 -0.74 -23.00 8.68
N LEU A 279 -1.55 -23.41 9.68
CA LEU A 279 -1.36 -24.62 10.47
C LEU A 279 -2.24 -25.80 10.00
N GLY A 280 -2.94 -25.66 8.88
CA GLY A 280 -3.74 -26.74 8.30
C GLY A 280 -2.92 -27.96 7.89
N GLU A 281 -3.57 -29.11 7.79
CA GLU A 281 -2.94 -30.37 7.37
C GLU A 281 -2.62 -30.37 5.87
N GLU A 282 -3.53 -29.84 5.04
CA GLU A 282 -3.41 -29.80 3.58
C GLU A 282 -3.34 -28.35 3.08
N VAL A 283 -2.24 -27.67 3.38
CA VAL A 283 -2.02 -26.29 2.95
C VAL A 283 -1.48 -26.25 1.51
N ASP A 284 -2.28 -25.69 0.60
CA ASP A 284 -1.78 -25.25 -0.71
C ASP A 284 -0.87 -24.02 -0.51
N MET A 285 0.44 -24.24 -0.66
CA MET A 285 1.45 -23.21 -0.44
C MET A 285 1.34 -22.04 -1.40
N HIS A 286 0.86 -22.27 -2.63
CA HIS A 286 0.70 -21.20 -3.60
C HIS A 286 -0.47 -20.30 -3.19
N ASN A 287 -1.63 -20.90 -2.91
CA ASN A 287 -2.82 -20.15 -2.49
C ASN A 287 -2.60 -19.45 -1.14
N LEU A 288 -1.92 -20.08 -0.18
CA LEU A 288 -1.56 -19.45 1.08
C LEU A 288 -0.71 -18.18 0.85
N ARG A 289 0.26 -18.21 -0.06
CA ARG A 289 1.08 -17.03 -0.39
C ARG A 289 0.25 -15.90 -0.96
N LEU A 290 -0.70 -16.20 -1.85
CA LEU A 290 -1.65 -15.21 -2.38
C LEU A 290 -2.53 -14.64 -1.26
N ALA A 291 -3.09 -15.48 -0.40
CA ALA A 291 -3.88 -15.03 0.74
C ALA A 291 -3.07 -14.10 1.66
N MET A 292 -1.82 -14.45 1.94
CA MET A 292 -0.91 -13.64 2.76
C MET A 292 -0.49 -12.33 2.07
N THR A 293 -0.43 -12.29 0.73
CA THR A 293 -0.29 -11.03 -0.02
C THR A 293 -1.53 -10.16 0.15
N LEU A 294 -2.74 -10.71 -0.04
CA LEU A 294 -3.99 -9.95 0.12
C LEU A 294 -4.20 -9.44 1.57
N ARG A 295 -3.69 -10.16 2.57
CA ARG A 295 -3.75 -9.74 4.00
C ARG A 295 -2.72 -8.67 4.36
N ASP A 296 -1.73 -8.40 3.51
CA ASP A 296 -0.69 -7.41 3.79
C ASP A 296 -0.62 -6.25 2.79
N CYS A 297 -1.55 -6.24 1.83
CA CYS A 297 -1.74 -5.13 0.89
C CYS A 297 -2.13 -3.83 1.60
N SER A 298 -1.95 -2.72 0.88
CA SER A 298 -2.40 -1.39 1.27
C SER A 298 -3.55 -0.94 0.37
N LEU A 299 -4.55 -0.27 0.95
CA LEU A 299 -5.65 0.40 0.28
C LEU A 299 -5.45 1.91 0.43
N PHE A 300 -5.12 2.58 -0.66
CA PHE A 300 -5.09 4.03 -0.74
C PHE A 300 -6.49 4.57 -1.05
N LEU A 301 -6.93 5.56 -0.29
CA LEU A 301 -8.07 6.40 -0.63
C LEU A 301 -7.59 7.83 -0.83
N ARG A 302 -7.69 8.33 -2.06
CA ARG A 302 -7.33 9.69 -2.44
C ARG A 302 -8.59 10.51 -2.65
N CYS A 303 -8.79 11.53 -1.82
CA CYS A 303 -9.88 12.48 -1.92
C CYS A 303 -9.37 13.80 -2.49
N THR A 304 -9.86 14.18 -3.67
CA THR A 304 -9.65 15.51 -4.23
C THR A 304 -10.88 16.37 -3.96
N TYR A 305 -10.68 17.56 -3.40
CA TYR A 305 -11.75 18.45 -2.95
C TYR A 305 -11.40 19.93 -3.14
N SER A 306 -12.41 20.78 -3.35
CA SER A 306 -12.22 22.25 -3.34
C SER A 306 -12.50 22.80 -1.93
N PRO A 307 -11.57 23.56 -1.30
CA PRO A 307 -11.80 24.14 0.03
C PRO A 307 -12.93 25.17 0.07
N THR A 308 -13.23 25.80 -1.07
CA THR A 308 -14.28 26.82 -1.18
C THR A 308 -15.66 26.22 -1.48
N SER A 309 -15.72 24.94 -1.87
CA SER A 309 -16.98 24.20 -2.11
C SER A 309 -16.86 22.71 -1.75
N PRO A 310 -16.48 22.36 -0.50
CA PRO A 310 -16.12 21.00 -0.13
C PRO A 310 -17.31 20.02 -0.09
N ALA A 311 -18.55 20.52 -0.06
CA ALA A 311 -19.76 19.70 0.03
C ALA A 311 -20.27 19.17 -1.32
N THR A 312 -19.85 19.75 -2.45
CA THR A 312 -20.45 19.48 -3.77
C THR A 312 -19.44 19.08 -4.85
N ASN A 313 -18.14 19.31 -4.65
CA ASN A 313 -17.10 18.95 -5.61
C ASN A 313 -16.01 18.11 -4.93
N TYR A 314 -16.26 16.81 -4.81
CA TYR A 314 -15.29 15.83 -4.34
C TYR A 314 -15.14 14.67 -5.33
N ARG A 315 -13.94 14.11 -5.40
CA ARG A 315 -13.65 12.85 -6.10
C ARG A 315 -12.85 11.96 -5.17
N VAL A 316 -13.26 10.71 -5.02
CA VAL A 316 -12.51 9.73 -4.23
C VAL A 316 -12.08 8.59 -5.14
N ASP A 317 -10.75 8.45 -5.29
CA ASP A 317 -10.14 7.30 -5.95
C ASP A 317 -9.68 6.28 -4.91
N MET A 318 -9.78 5.00 -5.25
CA MET A 318 -9.33 3.91 -4.41
C MET A 318 -8.42 2.97 -5.18
N LYS A 319 -7.25 2.68 -4.61
CA LYS A 319 -6.27 1.79 -5.24
C LYS A 319 -5.62 0.85 -4.22
N LEU A 320 -5.44 -0.40 -4.61
CA LEU A 320 -4.67 -1.42 -3.91
C LEU A 320 -3.20 -1.36 -4.35
N ALA A 321 -2.32 -1.46 -3.36
CA ALA A 321 -0.88 -1.46 -3.49
C ALA A 321 -0.26 -2.53 -2.59
N ASP A 322 1.08 -2.63 -2.59
CA ASP A 322 1.83 -3.62 -1.80
C ASP A 322 1.41 -5.08 -2.07
N LEU A 323 1.03 -5.38 -3.32
CA LEU A 323 0.59 -6.70 -3.77
C LEU A 323 1.74 -7.59 -4.24
N ASP A 324 2.94 -7.44 -3.67
CA ASP A 324 4.05 -8.34 -3.96
C ASP A 324 3.70 -9.76 -3.46
N LEU A 325 3.81 -10.75 -4.34
CA LEU A 325 3.56 -12.13 -3.95
C LEU A 325 4.53 -12.53 -2.83
N LYS A 326 4.02 -12.99 -1.70
CA LYS A 326 4.90 -13.32 -0.56
C LYS A 326 5.82 -14.48 -0.91
N SER A 327 7.07 -14.43 -0.44
CA SER A 327 8.05 -15.50 -0.66
C SER A 327 7.67 -16.77 0.12
N PRO A 328 7.89 -17.99 -0.42
CA PRO A 328 7.68 -19.23 0.32
C PRO A 328 8.58 -19.34 1.56
N ALA A 329 9.74 -18.64 1.59
CA ALA A 329 10.63 -18.60 2.75
C ALA A 329 10.02 -17.92 3.99
N LYS A 330 8.81 -17.35 3.88
CA LYS A 330 8.06 -16.74 4.98
C LYS A 330 7.06 -17.68 5.66
N VAL A 331 6.84 -18.88 5.12
CA VAL A 331 5.83 -19.81 5.65
C VAL A 331 6.15 -20.21 7.09
N ASP A 332 7.40 -20.53 7.40
CA ASP A 332 7.80 -20.90 8.76
C ASP A 332 7.59 -19.74 9.74
N ASP A 333 7.94 -18.51 9.36
CA ASP A 333 7.67 -17.30 10.16
C ASP A 333 6.17 -17.17 10.47
N TRP A 334 5.29 -17.47 9.50
CA TRP A 334 3.85 -17.40 9.67
C TRP A 334 3.32 -18.51 10.58
N ARG A 335 3.81 -19.74 10.42
CA ARG A 335 3.45 -20.88 11.28
C ARG A 335 3.85 -20.62 12.73
N SER A 336 5.11 -20.27 12.96
CA SER A 336 5.60 -19.96 14.30
C SER A 336 4.79 -18.84 14.93
N LYS A 337 4.48 -17.78 14.18
CA LYS A 337 3.69 -16.67 14.70
C LYS A 337 2.25 -17.08 15.02
N GLU A 338 1.60 -17.88 14.18
CA GLU A 338 0.25 -18.36 14.45
C GLU A 338 0.23 -19.29 15.68
N GLN A 339 1.19 -20.21 15.78
CA GLN A 339 1.33 -21.10 16.92
C GLN A 339 1.55 -20.34 18.23
N GLU A 340 2.36 -19.29 18.22
CA GLU A 340 2.58 -18.41 19.38
C GLU A 340 1.29 -17.70 19.80
N LEU A 341 0.52 -17.14 18.85
CA LEU A 341 -0.75 -16.49 19.15
C LEU A 341 -1.76 -17.44 19.81
N ILE A 342 -1.75 -18.71 19.42
CA ILE A 342 -2.61 -19.75 19.97
C ILE A 342 -2.10 -20.23 21.33
N THR A 343 -0.85 -20.69 21.39
CA THR A 343 -0.27 -21.36 22.56
C THR A 343 -0.14 -20.42 23.76
N GLU A 344 0.00 -19.11 23.50
CA GLU A 344 0.12 -18.11 24.55
C GLU A 344 -1.21 -17.36 24.83
N ASP A 345 -2.35 -17.83 24.31
CA ASP A 345 -3.69 -17.27 24.56
C ASP A 345 -3.90 -15.81 24.13
N TRP A 346 -3.16 -15.32 23.13
CA TRP A 346 -3.31 -13.94 22.62
C TRP A 346 -4.66 -13.68 21.95
N TYR A 347 -5.32 -14.74 21.47
CA TYR A 347 -6.69 -14.72 20.97
C TYR A 347 -7.75 -14.49 22.07
N PHE A 348 -7.39 -14.64 23.34
CA PHE A 348 -8.24 -14.44 24.51
C PHE A 348 -7.77 -13.22 25.32
N ASP A 349 -8.29 -13.02 26.53
CA ASP A 349 -8.18 -11.77 27.30
C ASP A 349 -6.78 -11.51 27.93
N LYS A 350 -5.72 -12.18 27.43
CA LYS A 350 -4.36 -11.93 27.90
C LYS A 350 -3.88 -10.56 27.42
N GLY A 351 -3.34 -9.74 28.34
CA GLY A 351 -2.81 -8.41 28.04
C GLY A 351 -3.88 -7.35 27.79
N ASN A 352 -4.87 -7.26 28.68
CA ASN A 352 -5.94 -6.27 28.62
C ASN A 352 -5.37 -4.83 28.64
N VAL A 353 -5.21 -4.22 27.47
CA VAL A 353 -4.86 -2.80 27.31
C VAL A 353 -6.01 -2.19 26.52
N GLY A 354 -6.78 -1.31 27.18
CA GLY A 354 -7.98 -0.64 26.67
C GLY A 354 -7.73 0.30 25.48
N GLY A 355 -7.21 -0.25 24.38
CA GLY A 355 -7.08 0.43 23.12
C GLY A 355 -8.42 0.52 22.38
N ILE A 356 -8.50 1.48 21.45
CA ILE A 356 -9.63 1.73 20.56
C ILE A 356 -10.13 0.50 19.76
N GLY A 357 -9.33 -0.57 19.73
CA GLY A 357 -9.52 -1.80 18.97
C GLY A 357 -9.80 -3.05 19.81
N ASP A 358 -10.34 -2.91 21.03
CA ASP A 358 -10.81 -4.09 21.76
C ASP A 358 -11.95 -4.74 20.98
N CYS A 359 -11.62 -5.82 20.31
CA CYS A 359 -12.55 -6.73 19.67
C CYS A 359 -13.35 -7.38 20.79
N GLY A 360 -14.40 -6.69 21.23
CA GLY A 360 -15.51 -7.34 21.89
C GLY A 360 -16.27 -8.14 20.83
N LEU A 361 -15.66 -9.20 20.27
CA LEU A 361 -16.40 -10.27 19.59
C LEU A 361 -17.27 -10.97 20.65
N LYS A 362 -18.30 -10.27 21.15
CA LYS A 362 -19.52 -10.93 21.53
C LYS A 362 -20.09 -11.41 20.21
N ILE A 363 -19.76 -12.66 19.86
CA ILE A 363 -20.44 -13.39 18.80
C ILE A 363 -21.92 -13.29 19.16
N CYS A 364 -22.65 -12.42 18.48
CA CYS A 364 -24.10 -12.51 18.49
C CYS A 364 -24.42 -13.62 17.49
N ASP A 365 -24.98 -14.71 18.03
CA ASP A 365 -25.52 -15.84 17.28
C ASP A 365 -26.38 -15.43 16.07
#